data_AF-A0A8C9QRJ0-F1
#
_entry.id   AF-A0A8C9QRJ0-F1
#
_cell.length_a   1.000
_cell.length_b   1.000
_cell.length_c   1.000
_cell.angle_alpha   90.00
_cell.angle_beta   90.00
_cell.angle_gamma   90.00
#
_symmetry.space_group_name_H-M   'P 1'
#
loop_
_entity.id
_entity.type
_entity.pdbx_description
1 polymer ?
#
loop_
_entity_poly.entity_id
_entity_poly.type
_entity_poly.pdbx_seq_one_letter_code
_entity_poly.pdbx_strand_id
1 'polypeptide(L)'
;PTSMSLGCLVTGYFPEPVTVTWDTGSLNVSTLDFPTAKLSSGLLARTSQLTVSDPGEWARKSFTCSVGHAPSSTSQVNKTVQGNSRDFSNVPSWDGEDQSRGQHPLYCLISGYTPSDLVVTWLKDGKPLFKTASSIAPPTQEGKLASTHSKINITQEDWMSESTFTCQVTTHGFNFRAHAQKCTDDEPRGISTYLIPPSPLDLYVRTAPKLTCLVVDLESKEGVTVVWTRDSQKPVTSDPWKANKQLNATFSIVSTLPVDAKDWIDGETYRCTVTHPELPKPIIRSITKAPGKRMPPEVYVFLPPEEQGGQDKLTLTCLIQNFFPGDISVQWLRNGQIHNDQHSTTAPLKTNTSHPSFFIFSRLEITLADWALNTKFTCRVVHEALPGRRTLEKTVFKSPGK
;
A
#
# COMPACT_ATOMS: atom_id res chain seq x y z
N PRO A 1 5.56 13.46 1.09
CA PRO A 1 5.77 12.90 2.44
C PRO A 1 7.18 13.22 2.93
N THR A 2 7.30 13.96 4.03
CA THR A 2 8.58 14.43 4.59
C THR A 2 9.21 13.45 5.58
N SER A 3 8.54 12.34 5.89
CA SER A 3 9.05 11.26 6.73
C SER A 3 8.28 9.95 6.47
N MET A 4 8.90 8.83 6.81
CA MET A 4 8.32 7.48 6.76
C MET A 4 8.40 6.87 8.17
N SER A 5 7.41 6.08 8.60
CA SER A 5 7.54 5.38 9.89
C SER A 5 7.06 3.93 9.90
N LEU A 6 7.92 3.06 10.43
CA LEU A 6 7.69 1.65 10.72
C LEU A 6 7.10 1.44 12.10
N GLY A 7 6.33 0.38 12.26
CA GLY A 7 5.89 -0.11 13.57
C GLY A 7 6.32 -1.55 13.76
N CYS A 8 6.74 -1.89 14.97
CA CYS A 8 6.98 -3.25 15.42
C CYS A 8 6.02 -3.56 16.56
N LEU A 9 5.21 -4.59 16.38
CA LEU A 9 4.21 -5.02 17.34
C LEU A 9 4.62 -6.36 17.96
N VAL A 10 4.69 -6.37 19.29
CA VAL A 10 4.87 -7.58 20.08
C VAL A 10 3.55 -7.88 20.79
N THR A 11 3.03 -9.09 20.62
CA THR A 11 1.76 -9.51 21.23
C THR A 11 1.91 -10.88 21.87
N GLY A 12 1.04 -11.17 22.84
CA GLY A 12 0.91 -12.51 23.43
C GLY A 12 2.03 -12.87 24.39
N TYR A 13 2.72 -11.89 24.99
CA TYR A 13 3.78 -12.15 25.96
C TYR A 13 3.29 -11.97 27.40
N PHE A 14 3.94 -12.69 28.32
CA PHE A 14 3.84 -12.53 29.76
C PHE A 14 5.01 -13.29 30.42
N PRO A 15 5.62 -12.80 31.51
CA PRO A 15 5.46 -11.50 32.17
C PRO A 15 6.22 -10.34 31.48
N GLU A 16 6.11 -9.11 32.01
CA GLU A 16 6.99 -7.99 31.65
C GLU A 16 8.40 -8.16 32.26
N PRO A 17 9.46 -7.56 31.67
CA PRO A 17 9.48 -6.69 30.48
C PRO A 17 9.78 -7.42 29.16
N VAL A 18 9.40 -6.79 28.05
CA VAL A 18 9.90 -7.11 26.70
C VAL A 18 10.76 -5.95 26.22
N THR A 19 11.90 -6.27 25.62
CA THR A 19 12.80 -5.30 25.00
C THR A 19 12.62 -5.32 23.49
N VAL A 20 12.38 -4.14 22.90
CA VAL A 20 12.33 -3.97 21.45
C VAL A 20 13.50 -3.10 21.04
N THR A 21 14.34 -3.59 20.12
CA THR A 21 15.43 -2.82 19.54
C THR A 21 15.28 -2.75 18.03
N TRP A 22 15.71 -1.64 17.46
CA TRP A 22 15.74 -1.45 16.02
C TRP A 22 17.19 -1.47 15.55
N ASP A 23 17.49 -2.36 14.62
CA ASP A 23 18.70 -2.25 13.81
C ASP A 23 18.36 -1.50 12.52
N THR A 24 18.90 -0.30 12.42
CA THR A 24 18.67 0.65 11.33
C THR A 24 19.96 0.99 10.59
N GLY A 25 21.06 0.27 10.86
CA GLY A 25 22.39 0.63 10.42
C GLY A 25 22.82 2.02 10.92
N SER A 26 23.34 2.86 10.02
CA SER A 26 23.92 4.18 10.32
C SER A 26 22.94 5.36 10.16
N LEU A 27 21.63 5.12 10.10
CA LEU A 27 20.63 6.16 9.85
C LEU A 27 20.34 7.00 11.10
N ASN A 28 20.13 8.30 10.90
CA ASN A 28 19.56 9.15 11.95
C ASN A 28 18.05 8.91 12.02
N VAL A 29 17.64 8.18 13.05
CA VAL A 29 16.27 7.70 13.24
C VAL A 29 15.76 8.10 14.61
N SER A 30 14.46 8.31 14.72
CA SER A 30 13.80 8.44 16.03
C SER A 30 13.01 7.18 16.31
N THR A 31 13.24 6.58 17.47
CA THR A 31 12.44 5.46 17.97
C THR A 31 11.47 5.98 19.03
N LEU A 32 10.26 5.43 19.02
CA LEU A 32 9.18 5.79 19.92
C LEU A 32 8.53 4.52 20.45
N ASP A 33 8.75 4.24 21.73
CA ASP A 33 8.15 3.07 22.38
C ASP A 33 6.83 3.44 23.03
N PHE A 34 5.79 2.71 22.68
CA PHE A 34 4.47 2.87 23.29
C PHE A 34 4.36 2.03 24.57
N PRO A 35 3.56 2.46 25.56
CA PRO A 35 3.33 1.70 26.78
C PRO A 35 2.59 0.38 26.51
N THR A 36 2.75 -0.58 27.41
CA THR A 36 2.12 -1.89 27.32
C THR A 36 0.59 -1.79 27.42
N ALA A 37 -0.11 -2.49 26.54
CA ALA A 37 -1.56 -2.70 26.58
C ALA A 37 -1.88 -4.15 26.99
N LYS A 38 -2.90 -4.33 27.82
CA LYS A 38 -3.41 -5.65 28.20
C LYS A 38 -4.41 -6.15 27.15
N LEU A 39 -4.17 -7.35 26.62
CA LEU A 39 -5.02 -8.02 25.65
C LEU A 39 -6.24 -8.68 26.31
N SER A 40 -7.26 -8.97 25.51
CA SER A 40 -8.45 -9.74 25.89
C SER A 40 -8.12 -11.11 26.50
N SER A 41 -7.05 -11.75 26.01
CA SER A 41 -6.53 -13.04 26.47
C SER A 41 -5.89 -13.00 27.86
N GLY A 42 -5.71 -11.82 28.45
CA GLY A 42 -4.95 -11.62 29.69
C GLY A 42 -3.43 -11.47 29.49
N LEU A 43 -2.94 -11.73 28.27
CA LEU A 43 -1.55 -11.48 27.86
C LEU A 43 -1.31 -10.01 27.54
N LEU A 44 -0.06 -9.64 27.28
CA LEU A 44 0.35 -8.27 27.04
C LEU A 44 0.73 -8.02 25.58
N ALA A 45 0.63 -6.76 25.16
CA ALA A 45 1.08 -6.27 23.87
C ALA A 45 1.78 -4.92 24.00
N ARG A 46 2.83 -4.72 23.19
CA ARG A 46 3.61 -3.48 23.15
C ARG A 46 3.98 -3.16 21.71
N THR A 47 4.01 -1.88 21.38
CA THR A 47 4.41 -1.41 20.04
C THR A 47 5.60 -0.47 20.16
N SER A 48 6.51 -0.53 19.20
CA SER A 48 7.58 0.45 18.99
C SER A 48 7.46 1.02 17.59
N GLN A 49 7.65 2.32 17.41
CA GLN A 49 7.65 3.00 16.12
C GLN A 49 9.05 3.53 15.82
N LEU A 50 9.44 3.43 14.56
CA LEU A 50 10.66 4.01 14.03
C LEU A 50 10.28 5.05 12.97
N THR A 51 10.74 6.29 13.11
CA THR A 51 10.54 7.35 12.10
C THR A 51 11.86 7.69 11.42
N VAL A 52 11.84 7.64 10.09
CA VAL A 52 12.94 7.96 9.18
C VAL A 52 12.62 9.28 8.49
N SER A 53 13.46 10.29 8.71
CA SER A 53 13.26 11.65 8.22
C SER A 53 13.65 11.84 6.75
N ASP A 54 14.41 10.91 6.16
CA ASP A 54 14.80 10.94 4.74
C ASP A 54 14.19 9.76 3.97
N PRO A 55 13.16 10.00 3.14
CA PRO A 55 12.55 8.97 2.29
C PRO A 55 13.50 8.34 1.26
N GLY A 56 14.61 9.01 0.90
CA GLY A 56 15.61 8.49 -0.04
C GLY A 56 16.55 7.45 0.58
N GLU A 57 16.88 7.60 1.87
CA GLU A 57 17.69 6.62 2.61
C GLU A 57 16.88 5.40 3.05
N TRP A 58 15.57 5.58 3.26
CA TRP A 58 14.61 4.51 3.52
C TRP A 58 14.70 3.39 2.49
N ALA A 59 14.70 3.74 1.20
CA ALA A 59 14.71 2.82 0.05
C ALA A 59 15.93 1.87 -0.04
N ARG A 60 16.99 2.14 0.76
CA ARG A 60 18.31 1.53 0.65
C ARG A 60 18.71 0.72 1.89
N LYS A 61 17.80 0.59 2.86
CA LYS A 61 18.11 -0.02 4.17
C LYS A 61 17.10 -1.09 4.53
N SER A 62 17.58 -2.13 5.18
CA SER A 62 16.75 -3.06 5.93
C SER A 62 16.61 -2.57 7.36
N PHE A 63 15.40 -2.59 7.86
CA PHE A 63 15.07 -2.25 9.22
C PHE A 63 14.69 -3.54 9.94
N THR A 64 15.48 -3.94 10.93
CA THR A 64 15.19 -5.13 11.72
C THR A 64 14.66 -4.71 13.07
N CYS A 65 13.43 -5.10 13.37
CA CYS A 65 12.94 -5.09 14.74
C CYS A 65 13.36 -6.39 15.43
N SER A 66 14.05 -6.26 16.55
CA SER A 66 14.55 -7.37 17.34
C SER A 66 13.90 -7.34 18.72
N VAL A 67 13.25 -8.44 19.08
CA VAL A 67 12.44 -8.54 20.29
C VAL A 67 13.05 -9.55 21.24
N GLY A 68 13.44 -9.12 22.43
CA GLY A 68 13.93 -9.97 23.51
C GLY A 68 12.88 -10.13 24.61
N HIS A 69 12.65 -11.37 25.04
CA HIS A 69 11.79 -11.71 26.18
C HIS A 69 12.48 -12.79 27.02
N ALA A 70 13.00 -12.43 28.19
CA ALA A 70 13.82 -13.32 29.02
C ALA A 70 13.16 -14.67 29.40
N PRO A 71 11.83 -14.73 29.66
CA PRO A 71 11.12 -15.99 29.92
C PRO A 71 10.92 -16.89 28.70
N SER A 72 11.16 -16.38 27.48
CA SER A 72 11.00 -17.16 26.25
C SER A 72 12.17 -18.11 26.04
N SER A 73 11.90 -19.31 25.52
CA SER A 73 12.93 -20.27 25.10
C SER A 73 13.74 -19.78 23.89
N THR A 74 13.26 -18.75 23.19
CA THR A 74 13.98 -18.05 22.13
C THR A 74 14.57 -16.76 22.70
N SER A 75 15.90 -16.63 22.66
CA SER A 75 16.60 -15.46 23.20
C SER A 75 16.23 -14.15 22.48
N GLN A 76 15.92 -14.21 21.18
CA GLN A 76 15.55 -13.04 20.39
C GLN A 76 14.71 -13.41 19.15
N VAL A 77 13.66 -12.65 18.87
CA VAL A 77 12.85 -12.77 17.65
C VAL A 77 13.09 -11.56 16.76
N ASN A 78 13.61 -11.80 15.55
CA ASN A 78 13.95 -10.74 14.60
C ASN A 78 12.97 -10.72 13.42
N LYS A 79 12.50 -9.53 13.07
CA LYS A 79 11.68 -9.28 11.88
C LYS A 79 12.29 -8.14 11.08
N THR A 80 12.74 -8.47 9.87
CA THR A 80 13.38 -7.52 8.96
C THR A 80 12.40 -7.09 7.88
N VAL A 81 12.27 -5.79 7.70
CA VAL A 81 11.53 -5.18 6.59
C VAL A 81 12.55 -4.43 5.74
N GLN A 82 12.56 -4.70 4.44
CA GLN A 82 13.31 -3.87 3.51
C GLN A 82 12.52 -2.59 3.29
N GLY A 83 13.19 -1.45 3.42
CA GLY A 83 12.60 -0.20 3.00
C GLY A 83 12.42 -0.26 1.49
N ASN A 84 11.22 -0.65 1.05
CA ASN A 84 10.89 -0.55 -0.35
C ASN A 84 10.88 0.94 -0.67
N SER A 85 11.80 1.36 -1.54
CA SER A 85 11.50 2.45 -2.46
C SER A 85 10.09 2.18 -2.96
N ARG A 86 9.23 3.21 -3.04
CA ARG A 86 8.18 3.14 -4.07
C ARG A 86 8.86 2.61 -5.31
N ASP A 87 8.29 1.55 -5.88
CA ASP A 87 8.82 0.84 -7.04
C ASP A 87 9.80 1.73 -7.78
N PHE A 88 11.09 1.38 -7.75
CA PHE A 88 11.90 1.71 -8.91
C PHE A 88 11.10 1.10 -10.04
N SER A 89 10.34 1.92 -10.77
CA SER A 89 9.66 1.53 -11.98
C SER A 89 10.75 1.31 -13.01
N ASN A 90 11.45 0.21 -12.80
CA ASN A 90 12.25 -0.51 -13.75
C ASN A 90 11.25 -1.21 -14.67
N VAL A 91 10.44 -0.39 -15.33
CA VAL A 91 9.52 -0.81 -16.36
C VAL A 91 10.28 -0.57 -17.65
N PRO A 92 10.76 -1.64 -18.32
CA PRO A 92 11.06 -1.52 -19.72
C PRO A 92 9.76 -1.12 -20.39
N SER A 93 9.64 0.15 -20.78
CA SER A 93 8.48 0.63 -21.51
C SER A 93 8.72 0.36 -22.98
N TRP A 94 7.74 -0.26 -23.62
CA TRP A 94 7.59 -0.23 -25.07
C TRP A 94 7.14 1.18 -25.45
N ASP A 95 7.66 1.70 -26.54
CA ASP A 95 7.05 2.80 -27.26
C ASP A 95 6.80 2.30 -28.67
N GLY A 96 5.72 2.79 -29.27
CA GLY A 96 5.12 2.28 -30.49
C GLY A 96 6.10 1.94 -31.62
N GLU A 97 5.67 0.96 -32.41
CA GLU A 97 6.29 0.48 -33.65
C GLU A 97 6.64 1.64 -34.61
N ASP A 98 7.91 2.06 -34.67
CA ASP A 98 8.43 2.81 -35.82
C ASP A 98 8.77 1.79 -36.91
N GLN A 99 7.78 1.48 -37.76
CA GLN A 99 7.88 0.52 -38.87
C GLN A 99 8.92 0.88 -39.94
N SER A 100 9.72 1.94 -39.77
CA SER A 100 10.63 2.43 -40.79
C SER A 100 12.02 1.78 -40.82
N ARG A 101 12.46 1.01 -39.79
CA ARG A 101 13.87 0.55 -39.69
C ARG A 101 14.19 -0.85 -39.17
N GLY A 102 13.20 -1.69 -38.82
CA GLY A 102 13.46 -3.06 -38.34
C GLY A 102 14.28 -3.15 -37.03
N GLN A 103 14.30 -2.07 -36.24
CA GLN A 103 14.97 -1.99 -34.94
C GLN A 103 13.92 -1.91 -33.83
N HIS A 104 14.10 -2.68 -32.76
CA HIS A 104 13.22 -2.75 -31.60
C HIS A 104 13.88 -2.03 -30.41
N PRO A 105 13.51 -0.78 -30.09
CA PRO A 105 14.14 -0.05 -28.99
C PRO A 105 13.61 -0.51 -27.63
N LEU A 106 14.52 -0.83 -26.71
CA LEU A 106 14.20 -1.01 -25.29
C LEU A 106 14.68 0.20 -24.50
N TYR A 107 13.81 0.68 -23.62
CA TYR A 107 14.10 1.76 -22.69
C TYR A 107 14.28 1.24 -21.28
N CYS A 108 15.26 1.78 -20.58
CA CYS A 108 15.46 1.58 -19.15
C CYS A 108 15.31 2.94 -18.49
N LEU A 109 14.13 3.19 -17.91
CA LEU A 109 13.83 4.43 -17.20
C LEU A 109 14.48 4.37 -15.82
N ILE A 110 15.22 5.42 -15.47
CA ILE A 110 16.00 5.50 -14.22
C ILE A 110 15.61 6.80 -13.52
N SER A 111 14.81 6.71 -12.46
CA SER A 111 14.31 7.89 -11.74
C SER A 111 14.66 7.84 -10.26
N GLY A 112 14.75 9.00 -9.62
CA GLY A 112 14.91 9.11 -8.17
C GLY A 112 16.33 8.83 -7.67
N TYR A 113 17.35 8.99 -8.52
CA TYR A 113 18.75 8.85 -8.11
C TYR A 113 19.35 10.21 -7.76
N THR A 114 20.38 10.21 -6.91
CA THR A 114 21.18 11.40 -6.61
C THR A 114 22.19 11.60 -7.73
N PRO A 115 22.33 12.81 -8.33
CA PRO A 115 23.27 13.03 -9.43
C PRO A 115 24.71 12.61 -9.07
N SER A 116 25.17 11.52 -9.68
CA SER A 116 26.49 10.91 -9.47
C SER A 116 26.89 10.07 -10.69
N ASP A 117 28.07 9.45 -10.67
CA ASP A 117 28.48 8.49 -11.69
C ASP A 117 27.48 7.32 -11.77
N LEU A 118 26.80 7.24 -12.90
CA LEU A 118 25.77 6.26 -13.23
C LEU A 118 26.27 5.42 -14.41
N VAL A 119 26.41 4.12 -14.20
CA VAL A 119 26.84 3.17 -15.25
C VAL A 119 25.67 2.28 -15.61
N VAL A 120 25.26 2.26 -16.87
CA VAL A 120 24.21 1.36 -17.35
C VAL A 120 24.83 0.30 -18.25
N THR A 121 24.54 -0.97 -17.96
CA THR A 121 25.00 -2.14 -18.72
C THR A 121 23.78 -2.95 -19.16
N TRP A 122 23.66 -3.21 -20.45
CA TRP A 122 22.63 -4.11 -20.98
C TRP A 122 23.15 -5.54 -21.12
N LEU A 123 22.36 -6.51 -20.68
CA LEU A 123 22.63 -7.94 -20.78
C LEU A 123 21.53 -8.63 -21.58
N LYS A 124 21.88 -9.67 -22.35
CA LYS A 124 20.95 -10.65 -22.95
C LYS A 124 21.24 -12.00 -22.33
N ASP A 125 20.24 -12.60 -21.66
CA ASP A 125 20.35 -13.90 -20.99
C ASP A 125 21.58 -13.99 -20.06
N GLY A 126 21.82 -12.89 -19.31
CA GLY A 126 22.92 -12.76 -18.36
C GLY A 126 24.30 -12.43 -18.96
N LYS A 127 24.43 -12.33 -20.29
CA LYS A 127 25.70 -11.98 -20.97
C LYS A 127 25.68 -10.52 -21.45
N PRO A 128 26.78 -9.75 -21.35
CA PRO A 128 26.76 -8.34 -21.76
C PRO A 128 26.65 -8.17 -23.27
N LEU A 129 25.81 -7.23 -23.70
CA LEU A 129 25.61 -6.87 -25.10
C LEU A 129 26.68 -5.88 -25.55
N PHE A 130 27.87 -6.37 -25.91
CA PHE A 130 28.99 -5.52 -26.32
C PHE A 130 28.89 -4.96 -27.75
N LYS A 131 28.03 -5.54 -28.61
CA LYS A 131 27.91 -5.18 -30.03
C LYS A 131 26.84 -4.13 -30.33
N THR A 132 25.97 -3.83 -29.38
CA THR A 132 24.83 -2.92 -29.57
C THR A 132 25.13 -1.60 -28.87
N ALA A 133 25.13 -0.49 -29.62
CA ALA A 133 25.31 0.83 -29.04
C ALA A 133 24.11 1.17 -28.14
N SER A 134 24.33 1.19 -26.83
CA SER A 134 23.38 1.77 -25.88
C SER A 134 23.67 3.27 -25.73
N SER A 135 22.63 4.07 -25.59
CA SER A 135 22.74 5.50 -25.29
C SER A 135 22.09 5.80 -23.95
N ILE A 136 22.60 6.82 -23.26
CA ILE A 136 22.02 7.34 -22.01
C ILE A 136 21.62 8.79 -22.27
N ALA A 137 20.37 9.13 -21.97
CA ALA A 137 19.86 10.49 -22.13
C ALA A 137 20.46 11.44 -21.07
N PRO A 138 20.56 12.74 -21.36
CA PRO A 138 20.93 13.71 -20.35
C PRO A 138 19.94 13.69 -19.17
N PRO A 139 20.42 13.81 -17.92
CA PRO A 139 19.58 13.73 -16.74
C PRO A 139 18.68 14.95 -16.58
N THR A 140 17.43 14.72 -16.19
CA THR A 140 16.45 15.75 -15.81
C THR A 140 16.42 15.89 -14.29
N GLN A 141 16.55 17.11 -13.77
CA GLN A 141 16.63 17.37 -12.34
C GLN A 141 15.24 17.55 -11.72
N GLU A 142 14.94 16.81 -10.66
CA GLU A 142 13.67 16.81 -9.92
C GLU A 142 13.96 17.12 -8.43
N GLY A 143 14.22 18.40 -8.14
CA GLY A 143 14.63 18.83 -6.80
C GLY A 143 16.05 18.38 -6.45
N LYS A 144 16.19 17.53 -5.43
CA LYS A 144 17.48 16.92 -5.02
C LYS A 144 17.81 15.62 -5.78
N LEU A 145 16.87 15.10 -6.56
CA LEU A 145 17.01 13.85 -7.31
C LEU A 145 17.08 14.15 -8.81
N ALA A 146 17.45 13.16 -9.61
CA ALA A 146 17.44 13.20 -11.06
C ALA A 146 16.76 11.97 -11.65
N SER A 147 16.33 12.12 -12.90
CA SER A 147 15.77 11.08 -13.75
C SER A 147 16.48 11.06 -15.11
N THR A 148 16.71 9.89 -15.67
CA THR A 148 17.28 9.67 -17.00
C THR A 148 16.72 8.38 -17.59
N HIS A 149 17.09 8.06 -18.83
CA HIS A 149 16.81 6.76 -19.41
C HIS A 149 18.00 6.28 -20.25
N SER A 150 18.19 4.97 -20.29
CA SER A 150 19.06 4.32 -21.26
C SER A 150 18.22 3.67 -22.37
N LYS A 151 18.68 3.78 -23.62
CA LYS A 151 18.07 3.18 -24.79
C LYS A 151 19.03 2.18 -25.42
N ILE A 152 18.53 1.01 -25.81
CA ILE A 152 19.24 0.04 -26.64
C ILE A 152 18.34 -0.39 -27.80
N ASN A 153 18.90 -0.60 -28.99
CA ASN A 153 18.15 -1.09 -30.15
C ASN A 153 18.46 -2.58 -30.36
N ILE A 154 17.49 -3.47 -30.15
CA ILE A 154 17.62 -4.91 -30.40
C ILE A 154 16.93 -5.29 -31.72
N THR A 155 17.15 -6.53 -32.19
CA THR A 155 16.48 -7.03 -33.39
C THR A 155 15.14 -7.67 -33.05
N GLN A 156 14.25 -7.76 -34.04
CA GLN A 156 12.96 -8.45 -33.89
C GLN A 156 13.14 -9.93 -33.54
N GLU A 157 14.12 -10.58 -34.16
CA GLU A 157 14.44 -11.98 -33.89
C GLU A 157 14.90 -12.17 -32.45
N ASP A 158 15.73 -11.28 -31.93
CA ASP A 158 16.19 -11.31 -30.53
C ASP A 158 15.04 -11.09 -29.53
N TRP A 159 14.05 -10.25 -29.86
CA TRP A 159 12.88 -10.04 -29.00
C TRP A 159 11.93 -11.23 -29.05
N MET A 160 11.76 -11.84 -30.22
CA MET A 160 10.88 -12.99 -30.42
C MET A 160 11.47 -14.31 -29.91
N SER A 161 12.77 -14.37 -29.58
CA SER A 161 13.47 -15.58 -29.12
C SER A 161 13.26 -15.93 -27.65
N GLU A 162 12.24 -15.38 -26.98
CA GLU A 162 11.97 -15.51 -25.53
C GLU A 162 13.17 -15.11 -24.63
N SER A 163 14.16 -14.41 -25.17
CA SER A 163 15.34 -13.98 -24.42
C SER A 163 14.98 -12.91 -23.39
N THR A 164 15.67 -12.94 -22.25
CA THR A 164 15.53 -11.93 -21.20
C THR A 164 16.60 -10.85 -21.36
N PHE A 165 16.16 -9.63 -21.63
CA PHE A 165 17.00 -8.44 -21.66
C PHE A 165 17.05 -7.83 -20.27
N THR A 166 18.25 -7.56 -19.77
CA THR A 166 18.44 -6.99 -18.44
C THR A 166 19.14 -5.65 -18.55
N CYS A 167 18.50 -4.59 -18.08
CA CYS A 167 19.18 -3.33 -17.81
C CYS A 167 19.77 -3.40 -16.41
N GLN A 168 21.10 -3.38 -16.31
CA GLN A 168 21.82 -3.34 -15.05
C GLN A 168 22.36 -1.93 -14.83
N VAL A 169 21.86 -1.24 -13.82
CA VAL A 169 22.29 0.11 -13.44
C VAL A 169 23.18 0.00 -12.20
N THR A 170 24.41 0.47 -12.32
CA THR A 170 25.37 0.57 -11.24
C THR A 170 25.54 2.04 -10.84
N THR A 171 25.21 2.36 -9.59
CA THR A 171 25.41 3.70 -9.01
C THR A 171 25.86 3.54 -7.57
N HIS A 172 26.91 4.29 -7.16
CA HIS A 172 27.49 4.24 -5.82
C HIS A 172 27.76 2.81 -5.28
N GLY A 173 28.20 1.88 -6.14
CA GLY A 173 28.51 0.49 -5.77
C GLY A 173 27.31 -0.45 -5.65
N PHE A 174 26.08 0.03 -5.84
CA PHE A 174 24.87 -0.79 -5.88
C PHE A 174 24.51 -1.18 -7.32
N ASN A 175 24.04 -2.41 -7.51
CA ASN A 175 23.60 -2.92 -8.80
C ASN A 175 22.09 -3.15 -8.78
N PHE A 176 21.36 -2.39 -9.59
CA PHE A 176 19.93 -2.55 -9.82
C PHE A 176 19.72 -3.26 -11.15
N ARG A 177 18.77 -4.19 -11.21
CA ARG A 177 18.44 -4.92 -12.44
C ARG A 177 16.97 -4.74 -12.77
N ALA A 178 16.71 -4.48 -14.04
CA ALA A 178 15.39 -4.49 -14.64
C ALA A 178 15.39 -5.55 -15.72
N HIS A 179 14.33 -6.36 -15.80
CA HIS A 179 14.22 -7.42 -16.80
C HIS A 179 13.09 -7.08 -17.79
N ALA A 180 13.34 -7.30 -19.06
CA ALA A 180 12.39 -7.21 -20.15
C ALA A 180 12.39 -8.55 -20.89
N GLN A 181 11.22 -9.12 -21.10
CA GLN A 181 11.01 -10.29 -21.93
C GLN A 181 9.72 -10.05 -22.71
N LYS A 182 9.58 -10.74 -23.84
CA LYS A 182 8.30 -10.82 -24.54
C LYS A 182 7.21 -11.26 -23.56
N CYS A 183 6.15 -10.46 -23.45
CA CYS A 183 4.99 -10.81 -22.64
C CYS A 183 4.37 -12.10 -23.20
N THR A 184 3.90 -12.98 -22.32
CA THR A 184 3.02 -14.07 -22.73
C THR A 184 1.73 -13.46 -23.26
N ASP A 185 1.11 -14.09 -24.27
CA ASP A 185 -0.13 -13.58 -24.89
C ASP A 185 -1.32 -13.49 -23.89
N ASP A 186 -1.12 -13.94 -22.63
CA ASP A 186 -2.09 -13.93 -21.53
C ASP A 186 -2.00 -12.71 -20.59
N GLU A 187 -0.92 -11.92 -20.60
CA GLU A 187 -0.78 -10.71 -19.76
C GLU A 187 -0.36 -9.47 -20.57
N PRO A 188 -1.31 -8.78 -21.22
CA PRO A 188 -1.01 -7.50 -21.84
C PRO A 188 -0.81 -6.44 -20.75
N ARG A 189 0.35 -5.77 -20.77
CA ARG A 189 0.46 -4.41 -20.20
C ARG A 189 -0.49 -3.51 -21.00
N GLY A 190 -1.53 -3.03 -20.33
CA GLY A 190 -2.63 -2.29 -20.96
C GLY A 190 -3.70 -1.94 -19.94
N ILE A 191 -4.84 -1.47 -20.43
CA ILE A 191 -5.98 -1.01 -19.64
C ILE A 191 -6.31 -2.02 -18.53
N SER A 192 -6.22 -1.59 -17.28
CA SER A 192 -6.46 -2.43 -16.11
C SER A 192 -7.73 -2.02 -15.38
N THR A 193 -8.43 -2.99 -14.80
CA THR A 193 -9.72 -2.77 -14.12
C THR A 193 -9.74 -3.39 -12.74
N TYR A 194 -10.17 -2.62 -11.75
CA TYR A 194 -10.28 -3.01 -10.35
C TYR A 194 -11.71 -2.82 -9.84
N LEU A 195 -12.22 -3.80 -9.12
CA LEU A 195 -13.49 -3.70 -8.40
C LEU A 195 -13.23 -3.50 -6.91
N ILE A 196 -13.82 -2.44 -6.36
CA ILE A 196 -13.70 -2.07 -4.96
C ILE A 196 -15.07 -2.31 -4.29
N PRO A 197 -15.12 -3.09 -3.19
CA PRO A 197 -16.36 -3.37 -2.46
C PRO A 197 -16.86 -2.12 -1.73
N PRO A 198 -18.11 -2.13 -1.23
CA PRO A 198 -18.62 -1.03 -0.42
C PRO A 198 -17.83 -0.94 0.88
N SER A 199 -17.49 0.28 1.30
CA SER A 199 -16.83 0.45 2.60
C SER A 199 -17.77 -0.01 3.73
N PRO A 200 -17.25 -0.66 4.79
CA PRO A 200 -18.09 -1.02 5.95
C PRO A 200 -18.82 0.17 6.56
N LEU A 201 -18.22 1.36 6.53
CA LEU A 201 -18.88 2.60 6.94
C LEU A 201 -20.12 2.92 6.09
N ASP A 202 -19.99 2.85 4.77
CA ASP A 202 -21.10 3.14 3.85
C ASP A 202 -22.19 2.06 3.93
N LEU A 203 -21.79 0.79 4.11
CA LEU A 203 -22.70 -0.34 4.18
C LEU A 203 -23.49 -0.40 5.49
N TYR A 204 -22.84 -0.28 6.65
CA TYR A 204 -23.47 -0.55 7.95
C TYR A 204 -23.87 0.71 8.74
N VAL A 205 -23.27 1.87 8.43
CA VAL A 205 -23.51 3.11 9.21
C VAL A 205 -24.27 4.14 8.40
N ARG A 206 -23.83 4.43 7.17
CA ARG A 206 -24.50 5.41 6.29
C ARG A 206 -25.63 4.81 5.46
N THR A 207 -25.73 3.48 5.42
CA THR A 207 -26.76 2.73 4.67
C THR A 207 -26.85 3.17 3.20
N ALA A 208 -25.70 3.44 2.59
CA ALA A 208 -25.57 3.86 1.20
C ALA A 208 -24.39 3.15 0.52
N PRO A 209 -24.39 1.80 0.46
CA PRO A 209 -23.29 1.05 -0.10
C PRO A 209 -23.19 1.28 -1.62
N LYS A 210 -21.96 1.39 -2.10
CA LYS A 210 -21.64 1.55 -3.51
C LYS A 210 -20.45 0.67 -3.89
N LEU A 211 -20.55 0.03 -5.04
CA LEU A 211 -19.43 -0.62 -5.70
C LEU A 211 -18.71 0.40 -6.59
N THR A 212 -17.40 0.25 -6.71
CA THR A 212 -16.60 1.10 -7.61
C THR A 212 -15.83 0.24 -8.59
N CYS A 213 -15.97 0.54 -9.88
CA CYS A 213 -15.14 0.00 -10.94
C CYS A 213 -14.15 1.07 -11.37
N LEU A 214 -12.87 0.84 -11.06
CA LEU A 214 -11.75 1.72 -11.38
C LEU A 214 -11.02 1.15 -12.59
N VAL A 215 -11.05 1.88 -13.70
CA VAL A 215 -10.28 1.59 -14.91
C VAL A 215 -9.07 2.52 -14.95
N VAL A 216 -7.88 2.00 -15.24
CA VAL A 216 -6.64 2.76 -15.31
C VAL A 216 -5.89 2.44 -16.59
N ASP A 217 -4.90 3.29 -16.90
CA ASP A 217 -3.99 3.12 -18.04
C ASP A 217 -4.69 3.17 -19.41
N LEU A 218 -5.71 4.02 -19.53
CA LEU A 218 -6.38 4.35 -20.79
C LEU A 218 -5.60 5.44 -21.54
N GLU A 219 -5.30 5.25 -22.82
CA GLU A 219 -4.70 6.31 -23.65
C GLU A 219 -5.73 7.41 -23.98
N SER A 220 -6.98 7.02 -24.19
CA SER A 220 -8.11 7.88 -24.52
C SER A 220 -9.36 7.52 -23.69
N LYS A 221 -10.24 8.50 -23.44
CA LYS A 221 -11.54 8.25 -22.79
C LYS A 221 -12.65 7.98 -23.81
N GLU A 222 -12.36 8.19 -25.10
CA GLU A 222 -13.31 8.10 -26.19
C GLU A 222 -13.58 6.63 -26.54
N GLY A 223 -14.85 6.25 -26.69
CA GLY A 223 -15.22 4.86 -26.99
C GLY A 223 -15.20 3.90 -25.79
N VAL A 224 -14.84 4.37 -24.59
CA VAL A 224 -14.99 3.58 -23.37
C VAL A 224 -16.47 3.39 -23.03
N THR A 225 -16.88 2.14 -22.84
CA THR A 225 -18.18 1.81 -22.25
C THR A 225 -17.98 0.99 -20.98
N VAL A 226 -18.66 1.38 -19.91
CA VAL A 226 -18.66 0.67 -18.62
C VAL A 226 -20.09 0.23 -18.33
N VAL A 227 -20.32 -1.08 -18.29
CA VAL A 227 -21.63 -1.69 -18.06
C VAL A 227 -21.61 -2.52 -16.79
N TRP A 228 -22.60 -2.30 -15.93
CA TRP A 228 -22.81 -3.12 -14.74
C TRP A 228 -23.87 -4.18 -14.99
N THR A 229 -23.64 -5.38 -14.47
CA THR A 229 -24.61 -6.47 -14.41
C THR A 229 -24.51 -7.19 -13.07
N ARG A 230 -25.50 -8.03 -12.75
CA ARG A 230 -25.47 -8.91 -11.57
C ARG A 230 -26.03 -10.28 -11.90
N ASP A 231 -25.64 -11.29 -11.14
CA ASP A 231 -25.96 -12.69 -11.42
C ASP A 231 -27.49 -12.95 -11.37
N SER A 232 -28.25 -12.28 -10.49
CA SER A 232 -29.72 -12.37 -10.48
C SER A 232 -30.43 -11.74 -11.68
N GLN A 233 -29.72 -11.08 -12.60
CA GLN A 233 -30.24 -10.38 -13.79
C GLN A 233 -31.28 -9.28 -13.53
N LYS A 234 -31.59 -8.96 -12.27
CA LYS A 234 -32.41 -7.81 -11.93
C LYS A 234 -31.69 -6.52 -12.38
N PRO A 235 -32.44 -5.48 -12.78
CA PRO A 235 -31.86 -4.24 -13.30
C PRO A 235 -30.93 -3.58 -12.27
N VAL A 236 -29.91 -2.90 -12.80
CA VAL A 236 -28.94 -2.09 -12.04
C VAL A 236 -28.86 -0.71 -12.66
N THR A 237 -28.63 0.31 -11.85
CA THR A 237 -28.52 1.70 -12.30
C THR A 237 -27.27 2.30 -11.72
N SER A 238 -26.26 2.50 -12.55
CA SER A 238 -24.99 3.12 -12.17
C SER A 238 -25.04 4.63 -12.36
N ASP A 239 -24.25 5.34 -11.56
CA ASP A 239 -24.02 6.76 -11.78
C ASP A 239 -23.22 6.99 -13.07
N PRO A 240 -23.30 8.18 -13.69
CA PRO A 240 -22.42 8.56 -14.78
C PRO A 240 -20.95 8.43 -14.33
N TRP A 241 -20.18 7.66 -15.09
CA TRP A 241 -18.75 7.50 -14.81
C TRP A 241 -18.01 8.81 -15.04
N LYS A 242 -16.88 8.97 -14.33
CA LYS A 242 -16.02 10.17 -14.42
C LYS A 242 -14.64 9.76 -14.90
N ALA A 243 -14.09 10.51 -15.85
CA ALA A 243 -12.70 10.35 -16.31
C ALA A 243 -11.79 11.38 -15.64
N ASN A 244 -10.62 10.95 -15.20
CA ASN A 244 -9.57 11.79 -14.62
C ASN A 244 -8.27 11.59 -15.39
N LYS A 245 -7.63 12.69 -15.81
CA LYS A 245 -6.31 12.64 -16.43
C LYS A 245 -5.25 12.38 -15.35
N GLN A 246 -4.40 11.39 -15.58
CA GLN A 246 -3.31 11.00 -14.70
C GLN A 246 -2.01 11.75 -15.05
N LEU A 247 -1.05 11.75 -14.12
CA LEU A 247 0.24 12.44 -14.29
C LEU A 247 1.11 11.80 -15.40
N ASN A 248 0.94 10.50 -15.65
CA ASN A 248 1.58 9.76 -16.74
C ASN A 248 0.87 9.95 -18.10
N ALA A 249 0.04 10.99 -18.23
CA ALA A 249 -0.75 11.32 -19.41
C ALA A 249 -1.83 10.29 -19.82
N THR A 250 -2.04 9.21 -19.07
CA THR A 250 -3.18 8.30 -19.27
C THR A 250 -4.45 8.84 -18.60
N PHE A 251 -5.58 8.19 -18.83
CA PHE A 251 -6.85 8.45 -18.15
C PHE A 251 -7.20 7.31 -17.19
N SER A 252 -7.85 7.67 -16.09
CA SER A 252 -8.58 6.71 -15.27
C SER A 252 -10.07 7.00 -15.31
N ILE A 253 -10.88 5.95 -15.30
CA ILE A 253 -12.33 6.04 -15.23
C ILE A 253 -12.82 5.46 -13.92
N VAL A 254 -13.68 6.19 -13.25
CA VAL A 254 -14.35 5.76 -12.02
C VAL A 254 -15.84 5.65 -12.30
N SER A 255 -16.36 4.43 -12.26
CA SER A 255 -17.80 4.15 -12.33
C SER A 255 -18.29 3.66 -10.97
N THR A 256 -19.37 4.24 -10.47
CA THR A 256 -19.99 3.86 -9.20
C THR A 256 -21.37 3.24 -9.42
N LEU A 257 -21.62 2.14 -8.73
CA LEU A 257 -22.92 1.47 -8.70
C LEU A 257 -23.46 1.48 -7.26
N PRO A 258 -24.48 2.29 -6.95
CA PRO A 258 -25.26 2.14 -5.74
C PRO A 258 -25.90 0.73 -5.71
N VAL A 259 -25.77 0.02 -4.59
CA VAL A 259 -26.31 -1.33 -4.43
C VAL A 259 -27.25 -1.41 -3.23
N ASP A 260 -28.15 -2.39 -3.25
CA ASP A 260 -28.94 -2.69 -2.06
C ASP A 260 -28.06 -3.43 -1.02
N ALA A 261 -28.16 -2.99 0.24
CA ALA A 261 -27.34 -3.54 1.31
C ALA A 261 -27.64 -5.02 1.58
N LYS A 262 -28.91 -5.44 1.45
CA LYS A 262 -29.31 -6.82 1.67
C LYS A 262 -28.82 -7.71 0.53
N ASP A 263 -29.02 -7.31 -0.73
CA ASP A 263 -28.53 -8.07 -1.88
C ASP A 263 -27.00 -8.32 -1.77
N TRP A 264 -26.22 -7.30 -1.40
CA TRP A 264 -24.77 -7.47 -1.16
C TRP A 264 -24.45 -8.39 0.02
N ILE A 265 -25.14 -8.25 1.16
CA ILE A 265 -24.90 -9.04 2.36
C ILE A 265 -25.23 -10.53 2.14
N ASP A 266 -26.27 -10.80 1.34
CA ASP A 266 -26.75 -12.14 0.98
C ASP A 266 -25.83 -12.84 -0.05
N GLY A 267 -24.84 -12.12 -0.59
CA GLY A 267 -23.80 -12.68 -1.46
C GLY A 267 -24.07 -12.54 -2.96
N GLU A 268 -24.93 -11.61 -3.37
CA GLU A 268 -25.12 -11.27 -4.78
C GLU A 268 -23.78 -10.91 -5.45
N THR A 269 -23.56 -11.44 -6.66
CA THR A 269 -22.37 -11.16 -7.44
C THR A 269 -22.66 -10.07 -8.46
N TYR A 270 -21.81 -9.05 -8.47
CA TYR A 270 -21.87 -7.94 -9.42
C TYR A 270 -20.70 -8.02 -10.39
N ARG A 271 -20.94 -7.62 -11.64
CA ARG A 271 -19.95 -7.62 -12.71
C ARG A 271 -19.85 -6.24 -13.34
N CYS A 272 -18.61 -5.77 -13.52
CA CYS A 272 -18.29 -4.60 -14.31
C CYS A 272 -17.63 -5.07 -15.61
N THR A 273 -18.25 -4.71 -16.74
CA THR A 273 -17.76 -4.99 -18.08
C THR A 273 -17.27 -3.69 -18.70
N VAL A 274 -16.00 -3.67 -19.09
CA VAL A 274 -15.34 -2.52 -19.71
C VAL A 274 -14.99 -2.87 -21.15
N THR A 275 -15.44 -2.04 -22.09
CA THR A 275 -15.11 -2.14 -23.52
C THR A 275 -14.39 -0.88 -23.96
N HIS A 276 -13.36 -1.03 -24.79
CA HIS A 276 -12.60 0.08 -25.37
C HIS A 276 -12.08 -0.35 -26.75
N PRO A 277 -11.90 0.56 -27.74
CA PRO A 277 -11.34 0.21 -29.04
C PRO A 277 -9.95 -0.45 -28.99
N GLU A 278 -9.13 -0.13 -27.99
CA GLU A 278 -7.81 -0.76 -27.78
C GLU A 278 -7.89 -2.16 -27.16
N LEU A 279 -9.07 -2.56 -26.66
CA LEU A 279 -9.26 -3.86 -26.04
C LEU A 279 -9.75 -4.88 -27.09
N PRO A 280 -8.99 -5.95 -27.37
CA PRO A 280 -9.43 -6.99 -28.30
C PRO A 280 -10.64 -7.77 -27.76
N LYS A 281 -10.79 -7.83 -26.44
CA LYS A 281 -11.96 -8.41 -25.75
C LYS A 281 -12.36 -7.51 -24.57
N PRO A 282 -13.66 -7.43 -24.24
CA PRO A 282 -14.12 -6.72 -23.05
C PRO A 282 -13.45 -7.27 -21.79
N ILE A 283 -13.01 -6.39 -20.90
CA ILE A 283 -12.53 -6.80 -19.58
C ILE A 283 -13.73 -6.94 -18.65
N ILE A 284 -13.91 -8.12 -18.07
CA ILE A 284 -15.00 -8.42 -17.15
C ILE A 284 -14.41 -8.71 -15.78
N ARG A 285 -14.79 -7.91 -14.79
CA ARG A 285 -14.46 -8.16 -13.37
C ARG A 285 -15.73 -8.49 -12.63
N SER A 286 -15.64 -9.43 -11.70
CA SER A 286 -16.74 -9.81 -10.81
C SER A 286 -16.34 -9.58 -9.35
N ILE A 287 -17.29 -9.12 -8.55
CA ILE A 287 -17.11 -8.94 -7.11
C ILE A 287 -18.35 -9.45 -6.37
N THR A 288 -18.11 -10.16 -5.28
CA THR A 288 -19.12 -10.62 -4.33
C THR A 288 -18.55 -10.48 -2.93
N LYS A 289 -19.41 -10.60 -1.93
CA LYS A 289 -19.01 -10.59 -0.53
C LYS A 289 -18.03 -11.73 -0.25
N ALA A 290 -16.90 -11.43 0.39
CA ALA A 290 -15.87 -12.43 0.69
C ALA A 290 -16.46 -13.62 1.48
N PRO A 291 -16.22 -14.88 1.10
CA PRO A 291 -16.70 -16.03 1.86
C PRO A 291 -15.89 -16.23 3.16
N GLY A 292 -16.40 -17.06 4.07
CA GLY A 292 -15.67 -17.49 5.27
C GLY A 292 -16.18 -16.93 6.61
N LYS A 293 -15.75 -17.56 7.70
CA LYS A 293 -16.19 -17.24 9.07
C LYS A 293 -15.74 -15.83 9.48
N ARG A 294 -16.70 -15.02 9.93
CA ARG A 294 -16.46 -13.64 10.37
C ARG A 294 -15.81 -13.60 11.74
N MET A 295 -14.75 -12.81 11.86
CA MET A 295 -14.00 -12.63 13.10
C MET A 295 -14.02 -11.15 13.51
N PRO A 296 -14.53 -10.81 14.72
CA PRO A 296 -14.59 -9.43 15.19
C PRO A 296 -13.19 -8.89 15.51
N PRO A 297 -12.89 -7.63 15.15
CA PRO A 297 -11.64 -6.99 15.51
C PRO A 297 -11.52 -6.77 17.00
N GLU A 298 -10.29 -6.91 17.47
CA GLU A 298 -9.84 -6.37 18.74
C GLU A 298 -9.18 -5.02 18.51
N VAL A 299 -9.50 -4.03 19.35
CA VAL A 299 -9.03 -2.66 19.19
C VAL A 299 -8.28 -2.23 20.45
N TYR A 300 -7.05 -1.78 20.26
CA TYR A 300 -6.15 -1.31 21.31
C TYR A 300 -5.61 0.06 20.92
N VAL A 301 -5.68 1.03 21.84
CA VAL A 301 -5.14 2.37 21.61
C VAL A 301 -3.97 2.58 22.55
N PHE A 302 -2.82 2.85 21.96
CA PHE A 302 -1.56 3.09 22.64
C PHE A 302 -1.38 4.59 22.90
N LEU A 303 -1.04 4.93 24.15
CA LEU A 303 -0.78 6.31 24.58
C LEU A 303 0.59 6.79 24.10
N PRO A 304 0.80 8.11 23.93
CA PRO A 304 2.13 8.64 23.67
C PRO A 304 3.06 8.33 24.86
N PRO A 305 4.35 8.04 24.64
CA PRO A 305 5.28 7.86 25.75
C PRO A 305 5.44 9.12 26.60
N GLU A 306 5.82 8.92 27.87
CA GLU A 306 5.90 9.99 28.87
C GLU A 306 7.03 11.00 28.61
N GLU A 307 8.11 10.59 27.93
CA GLU A 307 9.26 11.44 27.64
C GLU A 307 9.33 11.87 26.18
N GLN A 308 8.70 13.00 25.87
CA GLN A 308 8.99 13.76 24.65
C GLN A 308 9.38 15.19 25.04
N GLY A 309 10.64 15.35 25.43
CA GLY A 309 11.29 16.65 25.48
C GLY A 309 11.45 17.20 24.05
N GLY A 310 10.64 18.20 23.68
CA GLY A 310 10.93 19.10 22.55
C GLY A 310 10.08 18.97 21.27
N GLN A 311 9.01 18.17 21.24
CA GLN A 311 8.07 18.16 20.10
C GLN A 311 6.67 18.65 20.51
N ASP A 312 6.12 19.65 19.80
CA ASP A 312 4.77 20.19 20.03
C ASP A 312 3.62 19.23 19.68
N LYS A 313 3.96 18.07 19.09
CA LYS A 313 3.03 17.07 18.60
C LYS A 313 3.28 15.71 19.27
N LEU A 314 2.18 15.03 19.58
CA LEU A 314 2.16 13.65 20.06
C LEU A 314 1.49 12.76 19.01
N THR A 315 1.76 11.45 19.05
CA THR A 315 1.13 10.47 18.17
C THR A 315 0.35 9.44 18.98
N LEU A 316 -0.94 9.27 18.66
CA LEU A 316 -1.75 8.16 19.14
C LEU A 316 -1.75 7.03 18.11
N THR A 317 -1.62 5.79 18.56
CA THR A 317 -1.64 4.61 17.69
C THR A 317 -2.78 3.69 18.06
N CYS A 318 -3.66 3.39 17.11
CA CYS A 318 -4.73 2.41 17.23
C CYS A 318 -4.36 1.14 16.46
N LEU A 319 -4.16 0.03 17.19
CA LEU A 319 -4.00 -1.31 16.63
C LEU A 319 -5.36 -1.97 16.55
N ILE A 320 -5.70 -2.45 15.36
CA ILE A 320 -6.86 -3.29 15.11
C ILE A 320 -6.37 -4.64 14.58
N GLN A 321 -6.71 -5.73 15.24
CA GLN A 321 -6.20 -7.07 14.89
C GLN A 321 -7.25 -8.18 15.01
N ASN A 322 -6.88 -9.37 14.51
CA ASN A 322 -7.65 -10.62 14.61
C ASN A 322 -9.03 -10.56 13.94
N PHE A 323 -9.18 -9.77 12.87
CA PHE A 323 -10.46 -9.60 12.17
C PHE A 323 -10.49 -10.26 10.80
N PHE A 324 -11.68 -10.60 10.34
CA PHE A 324 -11.95 -11.12 9.01
C PHE A 324 -13.39 -10.80 8.58
N PRO A 325 -13.62 -10.32 7.33
CA PRO A 325 -12.67 -10.15 6.22
C PRO A 325 -11.77 -8.91 6.36
N GLY A 326 -10.95 -8.62 5.35
CA GLY A 326 -10.05 -7.46 5.35
C GLY A 326 -10.74 -6.10 5.24
N ASP A 327 -12.01 -6.06 4.81
CA ASP A 327 -12.78 -4.82 4.65
C ASP A 327 -13.11 -4.19 6.00
N ILE A 328 -12.54 -3.01 6.27
CA ILE A 328 -12.67 -2.31 7.54
C ILE A 328 -12.69 -0.79 7.32
N SER A 329 -13.37 -0.04 8.18
CA SER A 329 -13.31 1.43 8.18
C SER A 329 -12.87 1.95 9.54
N VAL A 330 -11.91 2.87 9.56
CA VAL A 330 -11.38 3.49 10.77
C VAL A 330 -11.57 4.99 10.69
N GLN A 331 -12.00 5.59 11.80
CA GLN A 331 -12.16 7.03 11.97
C GLN A 331 -11.61 7.44 13.34
N TRP A 332 -11.08 8.66 13.42
CA TRP A 332 -10.74 9.27 14.69
C TRP A 332 -11.78 10.31 15.07
N LEU A 333 -12.19 10.30 16.33
CA LEU A 333 -13.04 11.34 16.91
C LEU A 333 -12.26 12.14 17.95
N ARG A 334 -12.43 13.46 17.92
CA ARG A 334 -11.93 14.41 18.92
C ARG A 334 -13.12 15.00 19.65
N ASN A 335 -13.25 14.72 20.95
CA ASN A 335 -14.42 15.08 21.77
C ASN A 335 -15.76 14.67 21.10
N GLY A 336 -15.78 13.51 20.45
CA GLY A 336 -16.97 12.97 19.76
C GLY A 336 -17.21 13.52 18.34
N GLN A 337 -16.46 14.55 17.90
CA GLN A 337 -16.54 15.05 16.53
C GLN A 337 -15.52 14.37 15.63
N ILE A 338 -15.91 14.09 14.39
CA ILE A 338 -15.04 13.44 13.41
C ILE A 338 -13.83 14.34 13.12
N HIS A 339 -12.64 13.79 13.31
CA HIS A 339 -11.37 14.45 13.02
C HIS A 339 -10.58 13.56 12.07
N ASN A 340 -10.79 13.77 10.76
CA ASN A 340 -10.16 12.96 9.72
C ASN A 340 -8.88 13.60 9.17
N ASP A 341 -8.63 14.87 9.47
CA ASP A 341 -7.38 15.52 9.10
C ASP A 341 -6.29 15.00 10.04
N GLN A 342 -5.10 14.69 9.51
CA GLN A 342 -3.92 14.25 10.30
C GLN A 342 -3.96 12.81 10.85
N HIS A 343 -4.79 11.92 10.29
CA HIS A 343 -4.68 10.48 10.55
C HIS A 343 -4.25 9.69 9.32
N SER A 344 -3.57 8.57 9.54
CA SER A 344 -3.13 7.65 8.49
C SER A 344 -3.37 6.21 8.92
N THR A 345 -3.96 5.41 8.03
CA THR A 345 -4.29 4.01 8.30
C THR A 345 -3.59 3.11 7.29
N THR A 346 -2.94 2.05 7.76
CA THR A 346 -2.26 1.08 6.90
C THR A 346 -3.26 0.20 6.16
N ALA A 347 -2.87 -0.35 5.00
CA ALA A 347 -3.65 -1.40 4.35
C ALA A 347 -3.75 -2.67 5.25
N PRO A 348 -4.84 -3.44 5.17
CA PRO A 348 -4.98 -4.72 5.87
C PRO A 348 -3.87 -5.71 5.53
N LEU A 349 -3.11 -6.13 6.55
CA LEU A 349 -2.07 -7.13 6.42
C LEU A 349 -2.54 -8.46 7.00
N LYS A 350 -2.27 -9.57 6.30
CA LYS A 350 -2.61 -10.91 6.77
C LYS A 350 -1.68 -11.33 7.92
N THR A 351 -2.23 -11.99 8.91
CA THR A 351 -1.47 -12.66 9.98
C THR A 351 -1.01 -14.05 9.53
N ASN A 352 0.15 -14.49 9.99
CA ASN A 352 0.67 -15.86 9.77
C ASN A 352 0.03 -16.87 10.73
N THR A 353 -1.31 -16.88 10.79
CA THR A 353 -2.10 -17.76 11.64
C THR A 353 -2.80 -18.83 10.80
N SER A 354 -3.22 -19.93 11.44
CA SER A 354 -3.94 -21.03 10.77
C SER A 354 -5.27 -20.60 10.13
N HIS A 355 -5.84 -19.48 10.57
CA HIS A 355 -7.03 -18.85 10.00
C HIS A 355 -6.63 -17.52 9.35
N PRO A 356 -7.22 -17.15 8.20
CA PRO A 356 -6.98 -15.86 7.58
C PRO A 356 -7.55 -14.77 8.51
N SER A 357 -6.67 -14.06 9.22
CA SER A 357 -7.04 -12.85 9.95
C SER A 357 -6.16 -11.69 9.55
N PHE A 358 -6.66 -10.48 9.74
CA PHE A 358 -6.01 -9.26 9.35
C PHE A 358 -5.67 -8.41 10.57
N PHE A 359 -4.67 -7.53 10.39
CA PHE A 359 -4.38 -6.43 11.30
C PHE A 359 -4.10 -5.14 10.52
N ILE A 360 -4.38 -4.01 11.15
CA ILE A 360 -4.05 -2.66 10.67
C ILE A 360 -3.62 -1.76 11.82
N PHE A 361 -2.89 -0.70 11.47
CA PHE A 361 -2.58 0.41 12.36
C PHE A 361 -3.22 1.68 11.83
N SER A 362 -3.84 2.45 12.71
CA SER A 362 -4.23 3.83 12.45
C SER A 362 -3.47 4.76 13.39
N ARG A 363 -2.87 5.82 12.86
CA ARG A 363 -2.10 6.80 13.62
C ARG A 363 -2.79 8.14 13.53
N LEU A 364 -2.81 8.88 14.64
CA LEU A 364 -3.33 10.24 14.71
C LEU A 364 -2.26 11.16 15.33
N GLU A 365 -1.87 12.21 14.62
CA GLU A 365 -1.08 13.30 15.20
C GLU A 365 -2.01 14.24 16.01
N ILE A 366 -1.60 14.59 17.24
CA ILE A 366 -2.32 15.53 18.11
C ILE A 366 -1.35 16.56 18.68
N THR A 367 -1.85 17.67 19.23
CA THR A 367 -1.00 18.68 19.87
C THR A 367 -0.80 18.38 21.37
N LEU A 368 0.33 18.80 21.93
CA LEU A 368 0.58 18.75 23.38
C LEU A 368 -0.50 19.50 24.17
N ALA A 369 -0.95 20.65 23.66
CA ALA A 369 -1.98 21.46 24.28
C ALA A 369 -3.30 20.69 24.41
N ASP A 370 -3.73 20.03 23.33
CA ASP A 370 -4.97 19.24 23.35
C ASP A 370 -4.89 18.07 24.33
N TRP A 371 -3.73 17.42 24.40
CA TRP A 371 -3.48 16.32 25.32
C TRP A 371 -3.45 16.77 26.79
N ALA A 372 -2.84 17.92 27.06
CA ALA A 372 -2.80 18.52 28.40
C ALA A 372 -4.19 18.92 28.91
N LEU A 373 -5.10 19.28 28.00
CA LEU A 373 -6.49 19.66 28.30
C LEU A 373 -7.44 18.47 28.53
N ASN A 374 -6.93 17.24 28.68
CA ASN A 374 -7.75 16.02 28.82
C ASN A 374 -8.74 15.82 27.66
N THR A 375 -8.39 16.28 26.46
CA THR A 375 -9.19 16.04 25.24
C THR A 375 -9.37 14.55 25.02
N LYS A 376 -10.60 14.11 24.73
CA LYS A 376 -10.92 12.71 24.48
C LYS A 376 -10.70 12.39 23.01
N PHE A 377 -9.81 11.43 22.75
CA PHE A 377 -9.55 10.89 21.42
C PHE A 377 -10.10 9.48 21.30
N THR A 378 -10.90 9.22 20.27
CA THR A 378 -11.58 7.94 20.09
C THR A 378 -11.19 7.32 18.76
N CYS A 379 -10.62 6.12 18.79
CA CYS A 379 -10.48 5.27 17.61
C CYS A 379 -11.81 4.54 17.39
N ARG A 380 -12.54 4.92 16.33
CA ARG A 380 -13.82 4.33 15.94
C ARG A 380 -13.60 3.39 14.77
N VAL A 381 -13.98 2.14 14.94
CA VAL A 381 -13.76 1.05 13.99
C VAL A 381 -15.10 0.47 13.57
N VAL A 382 -15.33 0.37 12.27
CA VAL A 382 -16.53 -0.24 11.68
C VAL A 382 -16.13 -1.50 10.93
N HIS A 383 -16.71 -2.63 11.31
CA HIS A 383 -16.39 -3.94 10.75
C HIS A 383 -17.59 -4.90 10.85
N GLU A 384 -17.85 -5.69 9.81
CA GLU A 384 -19.08 -6.49 9.70
C GLU A 384 -19.26 -7.53 10.82
N ALA A 385 -18.16 -8.01 11.40
CA ALA A 385 -18.20 -9.03 12.44
C ALA A 385 -18.50 -8.45 13.85
N LEU A 386 -18.51 -7.13 14.02
CA LEU A 386 -18.82 -6.49 15.31
C LEU A 386 -20.31 -6.58 15.64
N PRO A 387 -20.71 -6.64 16.92
CA PRO A 387 -22.12 -6.66 17.32
C PRO A 387 -22.81 -5.31 17.09
N GLY A 388 -24.15 -5.29 17.19
CA GLY A 388 -24.96 -4.07 17.13
C GLY A 388 -24.79 -3.30 15.81
N ARG A 389 -24.44 -2.01 15.90
CA ARG A 389 -24.19 -1.12 14.75
C ARG A 389 -22.88 -1.39 14.00
N ARG A 390 -22.33 -2.59 14.13
CA ARG A 390 -21.06 -3.01 13.51
C ARG A 390 -19.89 -2.06 13.83
N THR A 391 -19.93 -1.41 14.99
CA THR A 391 -19.02 -0.33 15.38
C THR A 391 -18.44 -0.63 16.76
N LEU A 392 -17.14 -0.40 16.92
CA LEU A 392 -16.40 -0.51 18.17
C LEU A 392 -15.57 0.76 18.36
N GLU A 393 -15.63 1.33 19.56
CA GLU A 393 -14.94 2.57 19.90
C GLU A 393 -14.01 2.35 21.09
N LYS A 394 -12.79 2.87 20.98
CA LYS A 394 -11.81 2.91 22.07
C LYS A 394 -11.38 4.35 22.29
N THR A 395 -11.72 4.88 23.46
CA THR A 395 -11.42 6.26 23.86
C THR A 395 -10.21 6.28 24.77
N VAL A 396 -9.31 7.22 24.52
CA VAL A 396 -8.18 7.55 25.39
C VAL A 396 -8.16 9.06 25.67
N PHE A 397 -7.62 9.41 26.82
CA PHE A 397 -7.35 10.78 27.27
C PHE A 397 -6.20 10.69 28.27
N LYS A 398 -5.62 11.83 28.64
CA LYS A 398 -4.58 11.87 29.67
C LYS A 398 -5.17 11.38 31.00
N SER A 399 -4.75 10.20 31.44
CA SER A 399 -5.12 9.68 32.76
C SER A 399 -4.54 10.59 33.84
N PRO A 400 -5.33 11.02 34.85
CA PRO A 400 -4.74 11.60 36.05
C PRO A 400 -3.83 10.51 36.66
N GLY A 401 -2.54 10.82 36.82
CA GLY A 401 -1.55 9.86 37.29
C GLY A 401 -1.97 9.14 38.57
N LYS A 402 -1.62 7.86 38.65
CA LYS A 402 -1.53 7.13 39.90
C LYS A 402 -0.14 7.30 40.48
#